data_AF-A0A1F4C8D8-F1
#
_entry.id   AF-A0A1F4C8D8-F1
#
_cell.length_a   1.000
_cell.length_b   1.000
_cell.length_c   1.000
_cell.angle_alpha   90.00
_cell.angle_beta   90.00
_cell.angle_gamma   90.00
#
_symmetry.space_group_name_H-M   'P 1'
#
loop_
_entity.id
_entity.type
_entity.pdbx_description
1 polymer ?
#
loop_
_entity_poly.entity_id
_entity_poly.type
_entity_poly.pdbx_seq_one_letter_code
_entity_poly.pdbx_strand_id
1 'polypeptide(L)'
;MGTIFQSLGRSVAAGVVLVIVLILAAGSGIHYDHAWGAFVMRWLHVISGVMWVGLLWYFNFVQIPSMPKIPDEQKPAIGKVIAIGMWLGLIMAFNVWFIIWPNQKKALGIVTAEPAEKAKAARLAMLTSRFNTMLSIPMLYCMVAQQNGGL
;
A
#
# COMPACT_ATOMS: atom_id res chain seq x y z
N MET A 1 -21.36 13.47 1.49
CA MET A 1 -20.20 12.69 1.97
C MET A 1 -19.23 13.66 2.61
N GLY A 2 -18.98 13.50 3.92
CA GLY A 2 -18.51 14.56 4.81
C GLY A 2 -17.12 15.12 4.50
N THR A 3 -16.99 16.43 4.71
CA THR A 3 -15.80 17.30 4.57
C THR A 3 -14.53 16.83 5.29
N ILE A 4 -14.61 15.83 6.16
CA ILE A 4 -13.47 15.24 6.89
C ILE A 4 -12.56 14.47 5.94
N PHE A 5 -13.12 13.72 4.98
CA PHE A 5 -12.35 12.88 4.06
C PHE A 5 -11.71 13.64 2.89
N GLN A 6 -12.03 14.93 2.73
CA GLN A 6 -11.50 15.78 1.65
C GLN A 6 -10.20 16.49 2.04
N SER A 7 -9.81 16.47 3.32
CA SER A 7 -8.59 17.11 3.82
C SER A 7 -7.80 16.15 4.69
N LEU A 8 -6.52 15.96 4.35
CA LEU A 8 -5.60 15.13 5.11
C LEU A 8 -5.55 15.55 6.59
N GLY A 9 -5.41 16.85 6.86
CA GLY A 9 -5.34 17.36 8.23
C GLY A 9 -6.60 17.08 9.05
N ARG A 10 -7.79 17.22 8.45
CA ARG A 10 -9.07 16.91 9.11
C ARG A 10 -9.26 15.41 9.34
N SER A 11 -8.86 14.59 8.39
CA SER A 11 -8.90 13.12 8.52
C SER A 11 -7.98 12.64 9.65
N VAL A 12 -6.76 13.18 9.74
CA VAL A 12 -5.81 12.86 10.82
C VAL A 12 -6.36 13.32 12.17
N ALA A 13 -6.86 14.56 12.27
CA ALA A 13 -7.44 15.07 13.51
C ALA A 13 -8.65 14.25 13.98
N ALA A 14 -9.53 13.85 13.06
CA ALA A 14 -10.66 12.98 13.37
C ALA A 14 -10.21 11.59 13.86
N GLY A 15 -9.15 11.02 13.27
CA GLY A 15 -8.57 9.76 13.73
C GLY A 15 -7.99 9.83 15.15
N VAL A 16 -7.28 10.92 15.46
CA VAL A 16 -6.74 11.15 16.82
C VAL A 16 -7.86 11.30 17.84
N VAL A 17 -8.90 12.09 17.52
CA VAL A 17 -10.07 12.25 18.40
C VAL A 17 -10.78 10.92 18.64
N LEU A 18 -10.95 10.10 17.60
CA LEU A 18 -11.57 8.78 17.71
C LEU A 18 -10.77 7.86 18.64
N VAL A 19 -9.44 7.84 18.51
CA VAL A 19 -8.57 7.04 19.40
C VAL A 19 -8.70 7.49 20.85
N ILE A 20 -8.72 8.80 21.11
CA ILE A 20 -8.92 9.35 22.47
C ILE A 20 -10.27 8.92 23.03
N VAL A 21 -11.35 9.04 22.25
CA VAL A 21 -12.70 8.62 22.67
C VAL A 21 -12.75 7.12 22.98
N LEU A 22 -12.12 6.27 22.16
CA LEU A 22 -12.07 4.83 22.41
C LEU A 22 -11.29 4.47 23.68
N ILE A 23 -10.17 5.15 23.95
CA ILE A 23 -9.39 4.96 25.18
C ILE A 23 -10.23 5.34 26.41
N LEU A 24 -10.93 6.48 26.37
CA LEU A 24 -11.79 6.93 27.46
C LEU A 24 -13.01 6.01 27.66
N ALA A 25 -13.64 5.56 26.57
CA ALA A 25 -14.82 4.70 26.61
C ALA A 25 -14.51 3.27 27.08
N ALA A 26 -13.30 2.76 26.83
CA ALA A 26 -12.88 1.43 27.28
C ALA A 26 -12.74 1.33 28.81
N GLY A 27 -12.67 2.45 29.53
CA GLY A 27 -12.55 2.49 31.00
C GLY A 27 -11.24 1.91 31.55
N SER A 28 -10.40 1.32 30.69
CA SER A 28 -9.05 0.86 30.98
C SER A 28 -8.10 2.06 30.91
N GLY A 29 -7.46 2.41 32.03
CA GLY A 29 -6.32 3.33 31.99
C GLY A 29 -5.22 2.77 31.09
N ILE A 30 -4.37 3.65 30.54
CA ILE A 30 -3.14 3.20 29.89
C ILE A 30 -2.20 2.76 31.00
N HIS A 31 -1.94 1.45 31.08
CA HIS A 31 -1.00 0.87 32.03
C HIS A 31 0.39 0.85 31.40
N TYR A 32 1.32 1.66 31.90
CA TYR A 32 2.71 1.70 31.41
C TYR A 32 3.54 0.57 32.03
N ASP A 33 3.15 -0.67 31.75
CA ASP A 33 3.84 -1.86 32.19
C ASP A 33 4.73 -2.44 31.06
N HIS A 34 5.38 -3.57 31.35
CA HIS A 34 6.19 -4.28 30.35
C HIS A 34 5.35 -4.74 29.15
N ALA A 35 4.06 -5.07 29.33
CA ALA A 35 3.20 -5.48 28.24
C ALA A 35 2.91 -4.33 27.27
N TRP A 36 2.71 -3.12 27.79
CA TRP A 36 2.58 -1.89 27.01
C TRP A 36 3.89 -1.54 26.29
N GLY A 37 5.03 -1.62 26.97
CA GLY A 37 6.34 -1.44 26.33
C GLY A 37 6.57 -2.42 25.18
N ALA A 38 6.29 -3.72 25.40
CA ALA A 38 6.40 -4.75 24.36
C ALA A 38 5.39 -4.56 23.22
N PHE A 39 4.20 -4.03 23.48
CA PHE A 39 3.22 -3.66 22.45
C PHE A 39 3.75 -2.56 21.54
N VAL A 40 4.24 -1.45 22.10
CA VAL A 40 4.82 -0.33 21.35
C VAL A 40 6.03 -0.78 20.54
N MET A 41 6.93 -1.55 21.14
CA MET A 41 8.14 -2.06 20.46
C MET A 41 7.81 -2.99 19.28
N ARG A 42 6.78 -3.83 19.39
CA ARG A 42 6.32 -4.66 18.26
C ARG A 42 5.80 -3.81 17.12
N TRP A 43 4.97 -2.80 17.42
CA TRP A 43 4.44 -1.90 16.40
C TRP A 43 5.54 -1.10 15.71
N LEU A 44 6.48 -0.53 16.47
CA LEU A 44 7.64 0.16 15.91
C LEU A 44 8.46 -0.77 15.00
N HIS A 45 8.77 -1.98 15.48
CA HIS A 45 9.53 -2.94 14.69
C HIS A 45 8.82 -3.34 13.39
N VAL A 46 7.51 -3.60 13.42
CA VAL A 46 6.74 -3.97 12.23
C VAL A 46 6.70 -2.82 11.22
N ILE A 47 6.45 -1.59 11.66
CA ILE A 47 6.44 -0.41 10.77
C ILE A 47 7.83 -0.19 10.16
N SER A 48 8.88 -0.25 10.98
CA SER A 48 10.26 -0.14 10.51
C SER A 48 10.62 -1.26 9.52
N GLY A 49 10.23 -2.50 9.78
CA GLY A 49 10.49 -3.63 8.89
C GLY A 49 9.81 -3.48 7.52
N VAL A 50 8.54 -3.05 7.51
CA VAL A 50 7.79 -2.79 6.27
C VAL A 50 8.42 -1.65 5.46
N MET A 51 8.75 -0.53 6.13
CA MET A 51 9.43 0.59 5.47
C MET A 51 10.80 0.17 4.94
N TRP A 52 11.59 -0.56 5.73
CA TRP A 52 12.97 -0.92 5.42
C TRP A 52 13.06 -1.91 4.26
N VAL A 53 12.28 -3.01 4.30
CA VAL A 53 12.32 -4.03 3.24
C VAL A 53 11.83 -3.43 1.91
N GLY A 54 10.75 -2.64 1.93
CA GLY A 54 10.24 -1.97 0.73
C GLY A 54 11.26 -1.00 0.11
N LEU A 55 11.88 -0.13 0.93
CA LEU A 55 12.90 0.81 0.45
C LEU A 55 14.15 0.09 -0.04
N LEU A 56 14.60 -0.97 0.63
CA LEU A 56 15.79 -1.71 0.21
C LEU A 56 15.62 -2.32 -1.17
N TRP A 57 14.48 -2.97 -1.45
CA TRP A 57 14.23 -3.55 -2.76
C TRP A 57 14.20 -2.46 -3.84
N TYR A 58 13.53 -1.34 -3.56
CA TYR A 58 13.49 -0.21 -4.47
C TYR A 58 14.88 0.41 -4.72
N PHE A 59 15.68 0.66 -3.69
CA PHE A 59 17.01 1.23 -3.84
C PHE A 59 17.98 0.31 -4.57
N ASN A 60 17.97 -0.99 -4.25
CA ASN A 60 18.92 -1.95 -4.82
C ASN A 60 18.60 -2.30 -6.28
N PHE A 61 17.32 -2.49 -6.62
CA PHE A 61 16.96 -2.98 -7.96
C PHE A 61 16.58 -1.86 -8.93
N VAL A 62 16.27 -0.66 -8.44
CA VAL A 62 15.73 0.43 -9.25
C VAL A 62 16.55 1.71 -9.10
N GLN A 63 16.60 2.32 -7.93
CA GLN A 63 17.16 3.68 -7.81
C GLN A 63 18.69 3.74 -7.98
N ILE A 64 19.46 3.00 -7.19
CA ILE A 64 20.94 3.08 -7.16
C ILE A 64 21.57 2.71 -8.52
N PRO A 65 21.17 1.61 -9.20
CA PRO A 65 21.76 1.24 -10.50
C PRO A 65 21.45 2.23 -11.63
N SER A 66 20.46 3.10 -11.44
CA SER A 66 19.96 4.03 -12.45
C SER A 66 20.57 5.42 -12.33
N MET A 67 20.87 5.88 -11.12
CA MET A 67 21.38 7.24 -10.87
C MET A 67 22.63 7.64 -11.69
N PRO A 68 23.59 6.74 -11.98
CA PRO A 68 24.76 7.08 -12.80
C PRO A 68 24.44 7.25 -14.29
N LYS A 69 23.31 6.70 -14.76
CA LYS A 69 22.93 6.68 -16.18
C LYS A 69 22.19 7.94 -16.62
N ILE A 70 21.86 8.82 -15.67
CA ILE A 70 20.96 9.96 -15.89
C ILE A 70 21.75 11.27 -15.78
N PRO A 71 21.70 12.15 -16.80
CA PRO A 71 22.34 13.47 -16.77
C PRO A 71 21.91 14.29 -15.54
N ASP A 72 22.84 15.07 -14.97
CA ASP A 72 22.60 15.85 -13.75
C ASP A 72 21.41 16.82 -13.87
N GLU A 73 21.20 17.37 -15.05
CA GLU A 73 20.13 18.31 -15.38
C GLU A 73 18.71 17.70 -15.27
N GLN A 74 18.60 16.37 -15.45
CA GLN A 74 17.32 15.65 -15.44
C GLN A 74 16.97 15.09 -14.05
N LYS A 75 17.94 15.03 -13.12
CA LYS A 75 17.75 14.48 -11.77
C LYS A 75 16.58 15.09 -10.98
N PRO A 76 16.26 16.40 -11.09
CA PRO A 76 15.10 16.98 -10.41
C PRO A 76 13.74 16.48 -10.92
N ALA A 77 13.63 16.05 -12.18
CA ALA A 77 12.38 15.56 -12.77
C ALA A 77 12.06 14.11 -12.35
N ILE A 78 13.10 13.30 -12.08
CA ILE A 78 12.99 11.88 -11.72
C ILE A 78 12.08 11.65 -10.50
N GLY A 79 12.16 12.51 -9.48
CA GLY A 79 11.39 12.35 -8.24
C GLY A 79 9.88 12.27 -8.48
N LYS A 80 9.36 12.95 -9.50
CA LYS A 80 7.94 12.94 -9.86
C LYS A 80 7.51 11.59 -10.47
N VAL A 81 8.34 11.02 -11.34
CA VAL A 81 8.08 9.73 -11.99
C VAL A 81 8.13 8.59 -10.98
N ILE A 82 9.08 8.66 -10.04
CA ILE A 82 9.18 7.70 -8.92
C ILE A 82 7.88 7.67 -8.10
N ALA A 83 7.38 8.85 -7.72
CA ALA A 83 6.16 8.95 -6.92
C ALA A 83 4.96 8.32 -7.65
N ILE A 84 4.82 8.55 -8.95
CA ILE A 84 3.74 7.96 -9.77
C ILE A 84 3.85 6.44 -9.80
N GLY A 85 5.04 5.89 -10.06
CA GLY A 85 5.27 4.44 -10.06
C GLY A 85 4.94 3.78 -8.72
N MET A 86 5.34 4.43 -7.61
CA MET A 86 5.03 3.97 -6.25
C MET A 86 3.52 3.93 -6.00
N TRP A 87 2.78 4.98 -6.38
CA TRP A 87 1.32 5.03 -6.22
C TRP A 87 0.61 3.95 -7.02
N LEU A 88 1.04 3.69 -8.27
CA LEU A 88 0.51 2.60 -9.09
C LEU A 88 0.74 1.24 -8.42
N GLY A 89 1.94 1.01 -7.88
CA GLY A 89 2.25 -0.21 -7.11
C GLY A 89 1.37 -0.40 -5.88
N LEU A 90 1.11 0.67 -5.11
CA LEU A 90 0.24 0.63 -3.93
C LEU A 90 -1.23 0.33 -4.31
N ILE A 91 -1.73 0.93 -5.40
CA ILE A 91 -3.08 0.63 -5.92
C ILE A 91 -3.17 -0.84 -6.33
N MET A 92 -2.15 -1.36 -7.01
CA MET A 92 -2.11 -2.76 -7.40
C MET A 92 -2.09 -3.69 -6.19
N ALA A 93 -1.29 -3.38 -5.16
CA ALA A 93 -1.26 -4.14 -3.92
C ALA A 93 -2.62 -4.13 -3.22
N PHE A 94 -3.29 -2.98 -3.13
CA PHE A 94 -4.65 -2.88 -2.59
C PHE A 94 -5.63 -3.79 -3.35
N ASN A 95 -5.62 -3.73 -4.70
CA ASN A 95 -6.46 -4.58 -5.54
C ASN A 95 -6.22 -6.08 -5.27
N VAL A 96 -4.97 -6.50 -5.04
CA VAL A 96 -4.66 -7.89 -4.68
C VAL A 96 -5.27 -8.28 -3.35
N TRP A 97 -4.99 -7.51 -2.30
CA TRP A 97 -5.32 -7.91 -0.93
C TRP A 97 -6.80 -7.76 -0.58
N PHE A 98 -7.48 -6.76 -1.13
CA PHE A 98 -8.86 -6.43 -0.76
C PHE A 98 -9.90 -6.87 -1.78
N ILE A 99 -9.51 -7.13 -3.03
CA ILE A 99 -10.45 -7.55 -4.09
C ILE A 99 -10.09 -8.94 -4.62
N ILE A 100 -8.90 -9.14 -5.17
CA ILE A 100 -8.53 -10.40 -5.83
C ILE A 100 -8.50 -11.55 -4.82
N TRP A 101 -7.77 -11.41 -3.72
CA TRP A 101 -7.56 -12.49 -2.75
C TRP A 101 -8.85 -12.94 -2.03
N PRO A 102 -9.71 -12.05 -1.51
CA PRO A 102 -10.98 -12.47 -0.91
C PRO A 102 -11.90 -13.20 -1.90
N ASN A 103 -11.93 -12.74 -3.17
CA ASN A 103 -12.71 -13.39 -4.22
C ASN A 103 -12.07 -14.71 -4.68
N GLN A 104 -10.74 -14.81 -4.71
CA GLN A 104 -10.03 -16.06 -4.96
C GLN A 104 -10.28 -17.09 -3.86
N LYS A 105 -10.31 -16.70 -2.57
CA LYS A 105 -10.66 -17.62 -1.48
C LYS A 105 -12.05 -18.24 -1.66
N LYS A 106 -13.03 -17.45 -2.12
CA LYS A 106 -14.37 -17.95 -2.44
C LYS A 106 -14.36 -18.88 -3.66
N ALA A 107 -13.67 -18.48 -4.73
CA ALA A 107 -13.58 -19.26 -5.98
C ALA A 107 -12.86 -20.61 -5.77
N LEU A 108 -11.80 -20.63 -4.95
CA LEU A 108 -11.02 -21.83 -4.60
C LEU A 108 -11.74 -22.73 -3.58
N GLY A 109 -12.89 -22.31 -3.04
CA GLY A 109 -13.61 -23.06 -2.02
C GLY A 109 -12.99 -23.03 -0.62
N ILE A 110 -11.97 -22.19 -0.39
CA ILE A 110 -11.41 -21.94 0.95
C ILE A 110 -12.48 -21.31 1.85
N VAL A 111 -13.36 -20.48 1.27
CA VAL A 111 -14.58 -19.97 1.91
C VAL A 111 -15.79 -20.62 1.25
N THR A 112 -16.68 -21.17 2.09
CA THR A 112 -17.96 -21.74 1.65
C THR A 112 -18.83 -20.65 1.04
N ALA A 113 -19.26 -20.85 -0.21
CA ALA A 113 -20.12 -19.92 -0.95
C ALA A 113 -20.96 -20.72 -1.94
N GLU A 114 -22.14 -20.20 -2.30
CA GLU A 114 -23.02 -20.82 -3.28
C GLU A 114 -22.37 -20.88 -4.68
N PRO A 115 -22.73 -21.84 -5.55
CA PRO A 115 -22.13 -21.99 -6.87
C PRO A 115 -22.18 -20.72 -7.74
N ALA A 116 -23.30 -19.98 -7.68
CA ALA A 116 -23.46 -18.71 -8.38
C ALA A 116 -22.52 -17.61 -7.84
N GLU A 117 -22.29 -17.58 -6.52
CA GLU A 117 -21.38 -16.63 -5.88
C GLU A 117 -19.91 -16.95 -6.20
N LYS A 118 -19.54 -18.23 -6.26
CA LYS A 118 -18.21 -18.67 -6.68
C LYS A 118 -17.89 -18.21 -8.10
N ALA A 119 -18.84 -18.36 -9.03
CA ALA A 119 -18.69 -17.91 -10.41
C ALA A 119 -18.49 -16.38 -10.51
N LYS A 120 -19.29 -15.61 -9.75
CA LYS A 120 -19.15 -14.14 -9.69
C LYS A 120 -17.81 -13.72 -9.08
N ALA A 121 -17.38 -14.37 -8.01
CA ALA A 121 -16.10 -14.11 -7.35
C ALA A 121 -14.92 -14.41 -8.28
N ALA A 122 -14.94 -15.55 -8.99
CA ALA A 122 -13.92 -15.90 -9.97
C ALA A 122 -13.83 -14.84 -11.09
N ARG A 123 -14.98 -14.37 -11.60
CA ARG A 123 -15.03 -13.32 -12.63
C ARG A 123 -14.48 -11.99 -12.12
N LEU A 124 -14.83 -11.57 -10.90
CA LEU A 124 -14.30 -10.34 -10.30
C LEU A 124 -12.77 -10.43 -10.09
N ALA A 125 -12.29 -11.53 -9.51
CA ALA A 125 -10.85 -11.75 -9.34
C ALA A 125 -10.10 -11.69 -10.69
N MET A 126 -10.66 -12.30 -11.74
CA MET A 126 -10.09 -12.25 -13.09
C MET A 126 -10.05 -10.83 -13.66
N LEU A 127 -11.17 -10.09 -13.62
CA LEU A 127 -11.24 -8.73 -14.17
C LEU A 127 -10.29 -7.78 -13.43
N THR A 128 -10.24 -7.85 -12.10
CA THR A 128 -9.32 -7.03 -11.30
C THR A 128 -7.87 -7.45 -11.52
N SER A 129 -7.58 -8.74 -11.71
CA SER A 129 -6.23 -9.21 -12.08
C SER A 129 -5.79 -8.68 -13.44
N ARG A 130 -6.70 -8.62 -14.42
CA ARG A 130 -6.43 -8.02 -15.74
C ARG A 130 -6.20 -6.52 -15.63
N PHE A 131 -6.97 -5.82 -14.81
CA PHE A 131 -6.76 -4.41 -14.53
C PHE A 131 -5.39 -4.16 -13.87
N ASN A 132 -5.00 -4.97 -12.87
CA ASN A 132 -3.66 -4.92 -12.30
C ASN A 132 -2.56 -5.19 -13.33
N THR A 133 -2.77 -6.14 -14.25
CA THR A 133 -1.82 -6.41 -15.35
C THR A 133 -1.73 -5.22 -16.31
N MET A 134 -2.84 -4.55 -16.59
CA MET A 134 -2.84 -3.33 -17.40
C MET A 134 -2.09 -2.20 -16.70
N LEU A 135 -2.26 -2.03 -15.38
CA LEU A 135 -1.54 -1.03 -14.58
C LEU A 135 -0.06 -1.36 -14.38
N SER A 136 0.33 -2.64 -14.50
CA SER A 136 1.74 -3.02 -14.40
C SER A 136 2.56 -2.47 -15.55
N ILE A 137 1.97 -2.29 -16.75
CA ILE A 137 2.64 -1.73 -17.92
C ILE A 137 3.11 -0.28 -17.68
N PRO A 138 2.24 0.70 -17.35
CA PRO A 138 2.68 2.06 -17.05
C PRO A 138 3.55 2.14 -15.79
N MET A 139 3.33 1.27 -14.80
CA MET A 139 4.18 1.19 -13.61
C MET A 139 5.61 0.75 -13.96
N LEU A 140 5.76 -0.33 -14.73
CA LEU A 140 7.04 -0.81 -15.26
C LEU A 140 7.67 0.22 -16.18
N TYR A 141 6.88 0.90 -17.02
CA TYR A 141 7.37 2.02 -17.81
C TYR A 141 7.95 3.12 -16.92
N CYS A 142 7.26 3.56 -15.85
CA CYS A 142 7.82 4.56 -14.94
C CYS A 142 9.13 4.09 -14.27
N MET A 143 9.27 2.81 -13.95
CA MET A 143 10.51 2.24 -13.41
C MET A 143 11.65 2.20 -14.45
N VAL A 144 11.34 1.81 -15.69
CA VAL A 144 12.32 1.72 -16.79
C VAL A 144 12.69 3.08 -17.34
N ALA A 145 11.72 3.99 -17.45
CA ALA A 145 11.94 5.36 -17.87
C ALA A 145 12.90 6.03 -16.87
N GLN A 146 12.68 5.83 -15.56
CA GLN A 146 13.62 6.25 -14.54
C GLN A 146 15.02 5.63 -14.72
N GLN A 147 15.12 4.36 -15.12
CA GLN A 147 16.42 3.70 -15.42
C GLN A 147 17.18 4.31 -16.60
N ASN A 148 16.48 4.96 -17.53
CA ASN A 148 17.01 5.39 -18.83
C ASN A 148 16.90 6.91 -19.06
N GLY A 149 16.55 7.69 -18.04
CA GLY A 149 16.47 9.15 -18.15
C GLY A 149 15.26 9.69 -18.93
N GLY A 150 14.13 8.98 -18.94
CA GLY A 150 12.83 9.53 -19.38
C GLY A 150 11.76 9.40 -18.28
N LEU A 151 10.65 10.12 -18.22
CA LEU A 151 10.31 11.43 -18.76
C LEU A 151 11.10 12.56 -18.08
#